data_AF-A0A382IPY6-F1
#
_entry.id   AF-A0A382IPY6-F1
#
_cell.length_a   1.000
_cell.length_b   1.000
_cell.length_c   1.000
_cell.angle_alpha   90.00
_cell.angle_beta   90.00
_cell.angle_gamma   90.00
#
_symmetry.space_group_name_H-M   'P 1'
#
loop_
_entity.id
_entity.type
_entity.pdbx_description
1 polymer ?
#
loop_
_entity_poly.entity_id
_entity_poly.type
_entity_poly.pdbx_seq_one_letter_code
_entity_poly.pdbx_strand_id
1 'polypeptide(L)'
;VDIASEKGILIMGNTAEPKGLDPHIVSGVLESNVIRALFEGLVGAHPSKDGVALPGVATKWYPVNSERPDEWIFKLRKDAQWSDGTALTAEDFLFSFQRLLTPALASDYSFMLYYIKDAEPYHKSQRSYLLSRNDANFTKEWWASLKDVDFGPDEKAKEGSFNFIGLDKLKVSQLERLLKKSSLFKWPENVSSEIRQSLIMKNLNYEK
;
A
#
# COMPACT_ATOMS: atom_id res chain seq x y z
N VAL A 1 33.19 25.42 11.33
CA VAL A 1 32.05 26.08 10.66
C VAL A 1 32.54 26.84 9.43
N ASP A 2 33.61 27.63 9.56
CA ASP A 2 34.17 28.42 8.44
C ASP A 2 34.50 27.60 7.19
N ILE A 3 35.18 26.45 7.34
CA ILE A 3 35.46 25.51 6.22
C ILE A 3 34.16 25.02 5.54
N ALA A 4 33.10 24.79 6.31
CA ALA A 4 31.83 24.32 5.76
C ALA A 4 31.12 25.44 5.00
N SER A 5 31.14 26.67 5.53
CA SER A 5 30.61 27.86 4.86
C SER A 5 31.33 28.15 3.55
N GLU A 6 32.66 28.11 3.53
CA GLU A 6 33.47 28.32 2.31
C GLU A 6 33.20 27.25 1.25
N LYS A 7 32.91 26.01 1.66
CA LYS A 7 32.67 24.87 0.77
C LYS A 7 31.19 24.64 0.42
N GLY A 8 30.27 25.48 0.90
CA GLY A 8 28.82 25.29 0.68
C GLY A 8 28.24 24.04 1.36
N ILE A 9 28.86 23.58 2.44
CA ILE A 9 28.41 22.42 3.22
C ILE A 9 27.44 22.89 4.30
N LEU A 10 26.22 22.36 4.28
CA LEU A 10 25.26 22.54 5.36
C LEU A 10 25.57 21.57 6.51
N ILE A 11 25.83 22.10 7.70
CA ILE A 11 25.91 21.31 8.94
C ILE A 11 24.57 21.43 9.65
N MET A 12 23.80 20.34 9.67
CA MET A 12 22.52 20.27 10.38
C MET A 12 22.67 19.44 11.66
N GLY A 13 22.32 20.02 12.80
CA GLY A 13 22.27 19.28 14.06
C GLY A 13 20.97 18.48 14.17
N ASN A 14 21.07 17.17 14.37
CA ASN A 14 19.89 16.30 14.50
C ASN A 14 19.44 16.07 15.96
N THR A 15 20.06 16.74 16.93
CA THR A 15 19.83 16.60 18.39
C THR A 15 20.18 15.24 18.99
N ALA A 16 19.71 14.13 18.42
CA ALA A 16 19.99 12.76 18.87
C ALA A 16 20.07 11.78 17.70
N GLU A 17 20.55 10.56 17.99
CA GLU A 17 20.61 9.47 17.04
C GLU A 17 19.20 9.01 16.62
N PRO A 18 18.94 8.80 15.32
CA PRO A 18 17.66 8.27 14.86
C PRO A 18 17.49 6.81 15.29
N LYS A 19 16.28 6.41 15.67
CA LYS A 19 15.98 5.01 16.01
C LYS A 19 15.93 4.08 14.79
N GLY A 20 15.80 4.65 13.60
CA GLY A 20 15.76 3.97 12.33
C GLY A 20 15.59 4.97 11.19
N LEU A 21 15.64 4.48 9.95
CA LEU A 21 15.52 5.32 8.74
C LEU A 21 14.46 4.79 7.77
N ASP A 22 13.62 3.86 8.22
CA ASP A 22 12.51 3.36 7.42
C ASP A 22 11.34 4.35 7.47
N PRO A 23 11.00 5.03 6.35
CA PRO A 23 9.97 6.06 6.32
C PRO A 23 8.56 5.55 6.65
N HIS A 24 8.31 4.24 6.61
CA HIS A 24 7.01 3.68 6.97
C HIS A 24 6.92 3.20 8.42
N ILE A 25 8.02 3.17 9.18
CA ILE A 25 8.05 2.69 10.57
C ILE A 25 8.29 3.81 11.56
N VAL A 26 9.17 4.76 11.22
CA VAL A 26 9.52 5.83 12.17
C VAL A 26 8.48 6.95 12.16
N SER A 27 8.16 7.46 13.34
CA SER A 27 7.19 8.56 13.53
C SER A 27 7.78 9.80 14.20
N GLY A 28 9.08 9.78 14.52
CA GLY A 28 9.76 10.89 15.15
C GLY A 28 10.16 12.00 14.17
N VAL A 29 10.22 13.22 14.71
CA VAL A 29 10.69 14.43 13.99
C VAL A 29 12.18 14.32 13.66
N LEU A 30 12.97 13.70 14.54
CA LEU A 30 14.42 13.56 14.39
C LEU A 30 14.77 12.68 13.19
N GLU A 31 14.09 11.56 13.04
CA GLU A 31 14.22 10.66 11.88
C GLU A 31 13.72 11.35 10.60
N SER A 32 12.61 12.10 10.71
CA SER A 32 12.03 12.82 9.57
C SER A 32 12.99 13.83 8.94
N ASN A 33 13.85 14.48 9.73
CA ASN A 33 14.87 15.41 9.21
C ASN A 33 15.85 14.70 8.27
N VAL A 34 16.29 13.50 8.65
CA VAL A 34 17.22 12.69 7.86
C VAL A 34 16.50 12.07 6.66
N ILE A 35 15.31 11.51 6.88
CA ILE A 35 14.51 10.85 5.84
C ILE A 35 14.14 11.81 4.71
N ARG A 36 13.78 13.06 5.02
CA ARG A 36 13.49 14.08 3.99
C ARG A 36 14.70 14.47 3.16
N ALA A 37 15.92 14.20 3.64
CA ALA A 37 17.15 14.39 2.87
C ALA A 37 17.51 13.15 2.03
N LEU A 38 17.04 11.96 2.42
CA LEU A 38 17.34 10.69 1.75
C LEU A 38 16.29 10.27 0.71
N PHE A 39 15.03 10.61 0.93
CA PHE A 39 13.90 10.15 0.13
C PHE A 39 13.10 11.31 -0.45
N GLU A 40 12.48 11.05 -1.60
CA GLU A 40 11.65 12.00 -2.33
C GLU A 40 10.32 11.32 -2.73
N GLY A 41 9.20 12.00 -2.48
CA GLY A 41 7.87 11.53 -2.87
C GLY A 41 7.50 11.92 -4.30
N LEU A 42 6.26 11.59 -4.71
CA LEU A 42 5.71 12.10 -5.97
C LEU A 42 5.67 13.64 -5.99
N VAL A 43 5.21 14.23 -4.89
CA VAL A 43 5.10 15.67 -4.67
C VAL A 43 5.57 16.03 -3.26
N GLY A 44 5.96 17.29 -3.05
CA GLY A 44 6.31 17.86 -1.75
C GLY A 44 5.30 18.91 -1.29
N ALA A 45 5.24 19.18 0.02
CA ALA A 45 4.46 20.29 0.55
C ALA A 45 5.21 21.61 0.38
N HIS A 46 4.50 22.70 0.06
CA HIS A 46 5.11 24.03 0.07
C HIS A 46 5.46 24.44 1.51
N PRO A 47 6.67 24.99 1.78
CA PRO A 47 7.14 25.28 3.13
C PRO A 47 6.34 26.37 3.88
N SER A 48 5.52 27.13 3.17
CA SER A 48 4.76 28.27 3.72
C SER A 48 3.34 28.46 3.17
N LYS A 49 2.85 27.54 2.32
CA LYS A 49 1.53 27.67 1.68
C LYS A 49 0.79 26.35 1.76
N ASP A 50 -0.19 26.28 2.63
CA ASP A 50 -0.99 25.07 2.80
C ASP A 50 -1.76 24.72 1.52
N GLY A 51 -1.89 23.42 1.25
CA GLY A 51 -2.57 22.90 0.06
C GLY A 51 -1.81 23.08 -1.26
N VAL A 52 -0.64 23.73 -1.25
CA VAL A 52 0.20 23.86 -2.45
C VAL A 52 1.20 22.71 -2.51
N ALA A 53 1.08 21.90 -3.56
CA ALA A 53 2.01 20.84 -3.87
C ALA A 53 3.15 21.36 -4.77
N LEU A 54 4.39 21.05 -4.39
CA LEU A 54 5.60 21.25 -5.17
C LEU A 54 5.98 19.95 -5.90
N PRO A 55 6.66 20.02 -7.06
CA PRO A 55 7.22 18.85 -7.70
C PRO A 55 8.19 18.11 -6.78
N GLY A 56 8.07 16.78 -6.72
CA GLY A 56 9.11 15.87 -6.26
C GLY A 56 9.62 15.08 -7.46
N VAL A 57 9.50 13.76 -7.42
CA VAL A 57 9.77 12.92 -8.60
C VAL A 57 8.78 13.18 -9.74
N ALA A 58 7.53 13.55 -9.43
CA ALA A 58 6.55 13.92 -10.43
C ALA A 58 6.75 15.39 -10.87
N THR A 59 7.00 15.59 -12.16
CA THR A 59 7.17 16.92 -12.78
C THR A 59 5.85 17.56 -13.17
N LYS A 60 4.80 16.74 -13.35
CA LYS A 60 3.45 17.18 -13.69
C LYS A 60 2.45 16.17 -13.16
N TRP A 61 1.30 16.64 -12.70
CA TRP A 61 0.15 15.80 -12.38
C TRP A 61 -1.13 16.48 -12.85
N TYR A 62 -2.12 15.68 -13.21
CA TYR A 62 -3.42 16.17 -13.69
C TYR A 62 -4.48 15.10 -13.48
N PRO A 63 -5.74 15.51 -13.23
CA PRO A 63 -6.81 14.55 -13.15
C PRO A 63 -7.11 13.97 -14.53
N VAL A 64 -7.53 12.71 -14.59
CA VAL A 64 -8.02 12.07 -15.82
C VAL A 64 -9.30 12.76 -16.30
N ASN A 65 -10.17 13.13 -15.35
CA ASN A 65 -11.38 13.93 -15.58
C ASN A 65 -11.34 15.19 -14.71
N SER A 66 -11.35 16.37 -15.33
CA SER A 66 -11.32 17.65 -14.62
C SER A 66 -12.60 17.98 -13.84
N GLU A 67 -13.74 17.44 -14.25
CA GLU A 67 -15.03 17.65 -13.57
C GLU A 67 -15.21 16.70 -12.38
N ARG A 68 -14.52 15.56 -12.41
CA ARG A 68 -14.51 14.54 -11.36
C ARG A 68 -13.07 14.06 -11.12
N PRO A 69 -12.29 14.78 -10.29
CA PRO A 69 -10.86 14.52 -10.10
C PRO A 69 -10.59 13.38 -9.11
N ASP A 70 -11.19 12.21 -9.33
CA ASP A 70 -11.01 11.00 -8.50
C ASP A 70 -9.91 10.05 -9.03
N GLU A 71 -9.36 10.33 -10.20
CA GLU A 71 -8.20 9.64 -10.78
C GLU A 71 -7.17 10.65 -11.26
N TRP A 72 -5.89 10.43 -10.93
CA TRP A 72 -4.78 11.34 -11.21
C TRP A 72 -3.65 10.62 -11.93
N ILE A 73 -3.07 11.28 -12.94
CA ILE A 73 -1.87 10.83 -13.63
C ILE A 73 -0.69 11.67 -13.17
N PHE A 74 0.39 11.02 -12.74
CA PHE A 74 1.67 11.65 -12.39
C PHE A 74 2.71 11.34 -13.47
N LYS A 75 3.37 12.38 -14.00
CA LYS A 75 4.50 12.24 -14.94
C LYS A 75 5.82 12.30 -14.17
N LEU A 76 6.48 11.16 -14.04
CA LEU A 76 7.78 11.05 -13.39
C LEU A 76 8.88 11.69 -14.25
N ARG A 77 9.91 12.26 -13.60
CA ARG A 77 11.13 12.70 -14.30
C ARG A 77 11.83 11.49 -14.93
N LYS A 78 12.38 11.65 -16.14
CA LYS A 78 12.95 10.53 -16.93
C LYS A 78 14.32 10.06 -16.45
N ASP A 79 14.99 10.89 -15.67
CA ASP A 79 16.33 10.69 -15.12
C ASP A 79 16.28 10.22 -13.66
N ALA A 80 15.08 9.97 -13.10
CA ALA A 80 14.92 9.48 -11.74
C ALA A 80 15.65 8.15 -11.55
N GLN A 81 16.55 8.11 -10.59
CA GLN A 81 17.32 6.94 -10.22
C GLN A 81 17.40 6.86 -8.70
N TRP A 82 17.47 5.65 -8.18
CA TRP A 82 17.92 5.37 -6.83
C TRP A 82 19.41 5.65 -6.71
N SER A 83 19.91 5.78 -5.47
CA SER A 83 21.32 6.09 -5.21
C SER A 83 22.30 5.01 -5.66
N ASP A 84 21.81 3.80 -5.93
CA ASP A 84 22.56 2.68 -6.52
C ASP A 84 22.63 2.72 -8.06
N GLY A 85 21.98 3.71 -8.69
CA GLY A 85 21.89 3.86 -10.15
C GLY A 85 20.72 3.12 -10.79
N THR A 86 19.91 2.39 -10.04
CA THR A 86 18.72 1.73 -10.56
C THR A 86 17.69 2.77 -10.98
N ALA A 87 17.14 2.66 -12.19
CA ALA A 87 16.09 3.56 -12.66
C ALA A 87 14.84 3.46 -11.79
N LEU A 88 14.30 4.60 -11.36
CA LEU A 88 13.08 4.68 -10.58
C LEU A 88 11.86 4.70 -11.50
N THR A 89 10.86 3.90 -11.15
CA THR A 89 9.65 3.64 -11.96
C THR A 89 8.36 3.88 -11.17
N ALA A 90 7.22 3.79 -11.85
CA ALA A 90 5.91 3.85 -11.19
C ALA A 90 5.68 2.67 -10.23
N GLU A 91 6.29 1.51 -10.49
CA GLU A 91 6.17 0.31 -9.65
C GLU A 91 6.79 0.53 -8.26
N ASP A 92 7.83 1.37 -8.13
CA ASP A 92 8.43 1.68 -6.84
C ASP A 92 7.45 2.43 -5.92
N PHE A 93 6.66 3.34 -6.49
CA PHE A 93 5.60 4.03 -5.75
C PHE A 93 4.45 3.09 -5.40
N LEU A 94 4.06 2.20 -6.34
CA LEU A 94 3.03 1.20 -6.07
C LEU A 94 3.45 0.29 -4.92
N PHE A 95 4.68 -0.23 -4.96
CA PHE A 95 5.29 -0.99 -3.87
C PHE A 95 5.28 -0.21 -2.56
N SER A 96 5.67 1.06 -2.57
CA SER A 96 5.70 1.90 -1.37
C SER A 96 4.31 2.03 -0.74
N PHE A 97 3.27 2.31 -1.55
CA PHE A 97 1.90 2.44 -1.06
C PHE A 97 1.35 1.11 -0.53
N GLN A 98 1.59 0.01 -1.24
CA GLN A 98 1.18 -1.32 -0.80
C GLN A 98 1.88 -1.73 0.50
N ARG A 99 3.19 -1.48 0.60
CA ARG A 99 3.97 -1.74 1.80
C ARG A 99 3.41 -0.95 2.98
N LEU A 100 3.21 0.36 2.83
CA LEU A 100 2.66 1.20 3.91
C LEU A 100 1.30 0.68 4.39
N LEU A 101 0.43 0.30 3.46
CA LEU A 101 -0.90 -0.23 3.77
C LEU A 101 -0.90 -1.71 4.19
N THR A 102 0.25 -2.39 4.22
CA THR A 102 0.31 -3.81 4.62
C THR A 102 0.01 -3.92 6.12
N PRO A 103 -1.07 -4.64 6.54
CA PRO A 103 -1.47 -4.67 7.95
C PRO A 103 -0.37 -5.23 8.88
N ALA A 104 0.44 -6.18 8.39
CA ALA A 104 1.53 -6.78 9.14
C ALA A 104 2.71 -5.83 9.37
N LEU A 105 2.82 -4.74 8.59
CA LEU A 105 3.83 -3.71 8.84
C LEU A 105 3.50 -2.88 10.09
N ALA A 106 2.21 -2.80 10.46
CA ALA A 106 1.72 -2.03 11.59
C ALA A 106 2.22 -0.56 11.58
N SER A 107 2.21 0.08 10.40
CA SER A 107 2.60 1.48 10.28
C SER A 107 1.58 2.40 10.94
N ASP A 108 2.05 3.33 11.77
CA ASP A 108 1.21 4.35 12.40
C ASP A 108 0.57 5.30 11.35
N TYR A 109 1.13 5.39 10.13
CA TYR A 109 0.71 6.35 9.11
C TYR A 109 -0.08 5.76 7.94
N SER A 110 -0.46 4.47 7.97
CA SER A 110 -1.25 3.84 6.91
C SER A 110 -2.53 4.61 6.56
N PHE A 111 -3.15 5.26 7.56
CA PHE A 111 -4.37 6.05 7.39
C PHE A 111 -4.21 7.23 6.43
N MET A 112 -2.98 7.73 6.22
CA MET A 112 -2.73 8.84 5.29
C MET A 112 -3.06 8.47 3.84
N LEU A 113 -3.04 7.18 3.50
CA LEU A 113 -3.39 6.70 2.16
C LEU A 113 -4.87 6.34 2.00
N TYR A 114 -5.71 6.50 3.04
CA TYR A 114 -7.13 6.10 2.99
C TYR A 114 -7.97 6.92 2.00
N TYR A 115 -7.46 8.06 1.55
CA TYR A 115 -8.06 8.84 0.47
C TYR A 115 -7.92 8.18 -0.90
N ILE A 116 -7.05 7.17 -1.03
CA ILE A 116 -6.97 6.32 -2.21
C ILE A 116 -8.11 5.30 -2.11
N LYS A 117 -8.90 5.19 -3.19
CA LYS A 117 -9.99 4.22 -3.28
C LYS A 117 -9.50 2.81 -2.93
N ASP A 118 -10.21 2.16 -2.01
CA ASP A 118 -9.96 0.80 -1.49
C ASP A 118 -8.75 0.64 -0.55
N ALA A 119 -8.01 1.71 -0.23
CA ALA A 119 -6.82 1.62 0.63
C ALA A 119 -7.15 1.29 2.10
N GLU A 120 -8.20 1.89 2.66
CA GLU A 120 -8.62 1.61 4.03
C GLU A 120 -9.07 0.15 4.23
N PRO A 121 -9.96 -0.40 3.38
CA PRO A 121 -10.25 -1.82 3.39
C PRO A 121 -8.99 -2.68 3.26
N TYR A 122 -8.06 -2.34 2.34
CA TYR A 122 -6.81 -3.10 2.17
C TYR A 122 -5.98 -3.14 3.46
N HIS A 123 -5.82 -2.00 4.14
CA HIS A 123 -5.09 -1.94 5.41
C HIS A 123 -5.83 -2.63 6.57
N LYS A 124 -7.16 -2.60 6.59
CA LYS A 124 -7.94 -3.15 7.71
C LYS A 124 -8.18 -4.65 7.57
N SER A 125 -8.63 -5.12 6.40
CA SER A 125 -9.22 -6.47 6.31
C SER A 125 -9.26 -7.13 4.92
N GLN A 126 -8.67 -6.57 3.85
CA GLN A 126 -9.09 -6.91 2.47
C GLN A 126 -7.97 -7.06 1.41
N ARG A 127 -7.01 -7.96 1.67
CA ARG A 127 -5.99 -8.38 0.68
C ARG A 127 -6.58 -9.14 -0.50
N SER A 128 -7.60 -9.98 -0.30
CA SER A 128 -8.21 -10.82 -1.35
C SER A 128 -8.81 -10.02 -2.50
N TYR A 129 -9.25 -8.79 -2.26
CA TYR A 129 -9.92 -7.95 -3.26
C TYR A 129 -8.97 -7.31 -4.25
N LEU A 130 -7.74 -7.00 -3.83
CA LEU A 130 -6.74 -6.40 -4.71
C LEU A 130 -6.11 -7.41 -5.65
N LEU A 131 -5.96 -8.67 -5.21
CA LEU A 131 -5.45 -9.74 -6.09
C LEU A 131 -6.35 -9.94 -7.32
N SER A 132 -7.59 -9.48 -7.25
CA SER A 132 -8.60 -9.58 -8.29
C SER A 132 -8.72 -8.34 -9.18
N ARG A 133 -8.11 -7.21 -8.82
CA ARG A 133 -8.23 -5.97 -9.61
C ARG A 133 -7.36 -6.07 -10.88
N ASN A 134 -7.93 -5.75 -12.04
CA ASN A 134 -7.30 -5.87 -13.37
C ASN A 134 -6.93 -7.30 -13.82
N ASP A 135 -7.43 -8.34 -13.16
CA ASP A 135 -7.33 -9.69 -13.71
C ASP A 135 -8.44 -9.90 -14.76
N ALA A 136 -8.06 -10.27 -15.98
CA ALA A 136 -9.00 -10.54 -17.07
C ALA A 136 -10.01 -11.65 -16.73
N ASN A 137 -9.68 -12.53 -15.78
CA ASN A 137 -10.57 -13.57 -15.26
C ASN A 137 -11.52 -13.07 -14.17
N PHE A 138 -11.42 -11.80 -13.77
CA PHE A 138 -12.18 -11.19 -12.68
C PHE A 138 -12.95 -9.97 -13.23
N THR A 139 -14.05 -10.28 -13.92
CA THR A 139 -14.84 -9.31 -14.68
C THR A 139 -15.57 -8.30 -13.79
N LYS A 140 -16.21 -7.28 -14.39
CA LYS A 140 -17.03 -6.31 -13.65
C LYS A 140 -18.20 -6.98 -12.92
N GLU A 141 -18.73 -8.06 -13.46
CA GLU A 141 -19.81 -8.87 -12.88
C GLU A 141 -19.33 -9.60 -11.63
N TRP A 142 -18.09 -10.11 -11.63
CA TRP A 142 -17.48 -10.70 -10.44
C TRP A 142 -17.17 -9.64 -9.38
N TRP A 143 -16.68 -8.47 -9.79
CA TRP A 143 -16.48 -7.37 -8.85
C TRP A 143 -17.78 -6.95 -8.16
N ALA A 144 -18.89 -6.91 -8.91
CA ALA A 144 -20.20 -6.57 -8.35
C ALA A 144 -20.68 -7.55 -7.28
N SER A 145 -20.29 -8.83 -7.33
CA SER A 145 -20.67 -9.83 -6.33
C SER A 145 -19.78 -9.84 -5.09
N LEU A 146 -18.58 -9.25 -5.18
CA LEU A 146 -17.55 -9.33 -4.15
C LEU A 146 -17.33 -8.03 -3.39
N LYS A 147 -17.50 -6.86 -4.02
CA LYS A 147 -17.16 -5.54 -3.45
C LYS A 147 -17.74 -5.25 -2.05
N ASP A 148 -18.86 -5.89 -1.69
CA ASP A 148 -19.57 -5.69 -0.42
C ASP A 148 -19.40 -6.87 0.55
N VAL A 149 -18.61 -7.88 0.17
CA VAL A 149 -18.29 -9.03 1.01
C VAL A 149 -17.21 -8.61 2.02
N ASP A 150 -17.20 -9.19 3.21
CA ASP A 150 -16.06 -9.11 4.12
C ASP A 150 -15.39 -10.48 4.20
N PHE A 151 -14.16 -10.58 3.69
CA PHE A 151 -13.31 -11.77 3.82
C PHE A 151 -12.41 -11.72 5.06
N GLY A 152 -12.54 -10.68 5.89
CA GLY A 152 -11.85 -10.54 7.15
C GLY A 152 -12.36 -11.49 8.25
N PRO A 153 -11.77 -11.38 9.46
CA PRO A 153 -12.24 -12.11 10.64
C PRO A 153 -13.71 -11.80 10.96
N ASP A 154 -14.50 -12.85 11.19
CA ASP A 154 -15.86 -12.76 11.74
C ASP A 154 -15.84 -13.34 13.15
N GLU A 155 -15.91 -12.46 14.16
CA GLU A 155 -15.92 -12.84 15.58
C GLU A 155 -17.14 -13.70 15.97
N LYS A 156 -18.20 -13.67 15.16
CA LYS A 156 -19.40 -14.50 15.35
C LYS A 156 -19.26 -15.88 14.70
N ALA A 157 -18.21 -16.09 13.90
CA ALA A 157 -17.93 -17.40 13.32
C ALA A 157 -17.47 -18.39 14.39
N LYS A 158 -17.69 -19.68 14.12
CA LYS A 158 -17.28 -20.74 15.05
C LYS A 158 -15.76 -20.69 15.26
N GLU A 159 -15.34 -20.65 16.51
CA GLU A 159 -13.93 -20.70 16.89
C GLU A 159 -13.24 -21.92 16.24
N GLY A 160 -12.12 -21.67 15.55
CA GLY A 160 -11.41 -22.68 14.75
C GLY A 160 -11.86 -22.82 13.29
N SER A 161 -12.88 -22.08 12.84
CA SER A 161 -13.20 -21.91 11.41
C SER A 161 -12.27 -20.89 10.75
N PHE A 162 -12.11 -20.94 9.42
CA PHE A 162 -11.28 -19.96 8.72
C PHE A 162 -11.93 -18.58 8.61
N ASN A 163 -13.27 -18.47 8.72
CA ASN A 163 -13.95 -17.18 8.81
C ASN A 163 -13.62 -16.44 10.11
N PHE A 164 -13.39 -17.16 11.22
CA PHE A 164 -12.97 -16.52 12.48
C PHE A 164 -11.63 -15.80 12.36
N ILE A 165 -10.78 -16.23 11.42
CA ILE A 165 -9.44 -15.68 11.16
C ILE A 165 -9.46 -14.72 9.97
N GLY A 166 -10.34 -14.94 8.99
CA GLY A 166 -10.38 -14.24 7.70
C GLY A 166 -9.50 -14.90 6.64
N LEU A 167 -9.95 -14.87 5.38
CA LEU A 167 -9.27 -15.47 4.23
C LEU A 167 -7.86 -14.89 4.06
N ASP A 168 -7.74 -13.59 4.29
CA ASP A 168 -6.51 -12.78 4.13
C ASP A 168 -5.46 -13.00 5.23
N LYS A 169 -5.83 -13.75 6.26
CA LYS A 169 -4.99 -14.06 7.42
C LYS A 169 -4.65 -15.56 7.50
N LEU A 170 -5.06 -16.35 6.52
CA LEU A 170 -4.73 -17.78 6.45
C LEU A 170 -3.28 -17.98 6.02
N LYS A 171 -2.55 -18.81 6.77
CA LYS A 171 -1.19 -19.25 6.40
C LYS A 171 -1.23 -20.17 5.19
N VAL A 172 -0.08 -20.35 4.51
CA VAL A 172 0.07 -21.29 3.37
C VAL A 172 -0.58 -22.65 3.64
N SER A 173 -0.30 -23.28 4.78
CA SER A 173 -0.86 -24.59 5.14
C SER A 173 -2.39 -24.59 5.32
N GLN A 174 -2.97 -23.45 5.72
CA GLN A 174 -4.42 -23.27 5.85
C GLN A 174 -5.05 -23.00 4.49
N LEU A 175 -4.40 -22.21 3.63
CA LEU A 175 -4.82 -21.97 2.25
C LEU A 175 -4.81 -23.27 1.43
N GLU A 176 -3.78 -24.10 1.56
CA GLU A 176 -3.71 -25.43 0.92
C GLU A 176 -4.82 -26.37 1.40
N ARG A 177 -5.17 -26.31 2.70
CA ARG A 177 -6.30 -27.06 3.25
C ARG A 177 -7.64 -26.51 2.74
N LEU A 178 -7.78 -25.19 2.63
CA LEU A 178 -8.98 -24.54 2.11
C LEU A 178 -9.19 -24.88 0.63
N LEU A 179 -8.11 -24.96 -0.15
CA LEU A 179 -8.14 -25.38 -1.55
C LEU A 179 -8.68 -26.81 -1.70
N LYS A 180 -8.28 -27.73 -0.80
CA LYS A 180 -8.77 -29.12 -0.77
C LYS A 180 -10.17 -29.25 -0.19
N LYS A 181 -10.58 -28.34 0.70
CA LYS A 181 -11.86 -28.38 1.40
C LYS A 181 -12.45 -26.98 1.55
N SER A 182 -13.18 -26.54 0.52
CA SER A 182 -13.79 -25.21 0.45
C SER A 182 -14.75 -24.90 1.61
N SER A 183 -15.38 -25.92 2.22
CA SER A 183 -16.29 -25.78 3.36
C SER A 183 -15.63 -25.33 4.68
N LEU A 184 -14.30 -25.23 4.73
CA LEU A 184 -13.58 -24.66 5.87
C LEU A 184 -13.75 -23.14 5.99
N PHE A 185 -14.21 -22.51 4.90
CA PHE A 185 -14.60 -21.11 4.84
C PHE A 185 -16.06 -21.02 4.38
N LYS A 186 -16.88 -20.28 5.10
CA LYS A 186 -18.25 -19.94 4.74
C LYS A 186 -18.18 -18.87 3.66
N TRP A 187 -18.40 -19.31 2.43
CA TRP A 187 -18.46 -18.44 1.27
C TRP A 187 -19.86 -17.86 1.12
N PRO A 188 -19.98 -16.62 0.62
CA PRO A 188 -21.27 -16.09 0.18
C PRO A 188 -21.89 -16.96 -0.91
N GLU A 189 -23.22 -17.04 -0.93
CA GLU A 189 -23.96 -17.89 -1.87
C GLU A 189 -23.80 -17.43 -3.33
N ASN A 190 -23.59 -16.14 -3.54
CA ASN A 190 -23.38 -15.50 -4.85
C ASN A 190 -21.94 -15.64 -5.39
N VAL A 191 -21.02 -16.25 -4.63
CA VAL A 191 -19.64 -16.48 -5.07
C VAL A 191 -19.51 -17.91 -5.57
N SER A 192 -19.24 -18.10 -6.88
CA SER A 192 -19.15 -19.42 -7.49
C SER A 192 -17.90 -20.21 -7.06
N SER A 193 -17.90 -21.53 -7.25
CA SER A 193 -16.76 -22.40 -6.93
C SER A 193 -15.45 -21.97 -7.58
N GLU A 194 -15.52 -21.51 -8.82
CA GLU A 194 -14.37 -21.07 -9.62
C GLU A 194 -13.76 -19.81 -9.02
N ILE A 195 -14.59 -18.85 -8.61
CA ILE A 195 -14.17 -17.62 -7.94
C ILE A 195 -13.46 -17.95 -6.62
N ARG A 196 -14.05 -18.86 -5.82
CA ARG A 196 -13.47 -19.31 -4.54
C ARG A 196 -12.08 -19.89 -4.75
N GLN A 197 -11.92 -20.79 -5.72
CA GLN A 197 -10.61 -21.39 -6.04
C GLN A 197 -9.60 -20.35 -6.49
N SER A 198 -10.00 -19.42 -7.37
CA SER A 198 -9.13 -18.34 -7.84
C SER A 198 -8.65 -17.44 -6.70
N LEU A 199 -9.55 -17.05 -5.78
CA LEU A 199 -9.21 -16.26 -4.59
C LEU A 199 -8.23 -17.00 -3.67
N ILE A 200 -8.45 -18.29 -3.41
CA ILE A 200 -7.53 -19.11 -2.59
C ILE A 200 -6.15 -19.20 -3.25
N MET A 201 -6.10 -19.50 -4.56
CA MET A 201 -4.86 -19.65 -5.30
C MET A 201 -4.06 -18.36 -5.37
N LYS A 202 -4.73 -17.22 -5.57
CA LYS A 202 -4.08 -15.91 -5.55
C LYS A 202 -3.48 -15.59 -4.19
N ASN A 203 -4.21 -15.84 -3.10
CA ASN A 203 -3.69 -15.65 -1.75
C ASN A 203 -2.48 -16.56 -1.48
N LEU A 204 -2.54 -17.81 -1.94
CA LEU A 204 -1.47 -18.79 -1.79
C LEU A 204 -0.22 -18.41 -2.60
N ASN A 205 -0.37 -17.88 -3.81
CA ASN A 205 0.75 -17.38 -4.60
C ASN A 205 1.39 -16.13 -4.02
N TYR A 206 0.62 -15.28 -3.33
CA TYR A 206 1.20 -14.13 -2.63
C TYR A 206 1.98 -14.54 -1.37
N GLU A 207 1.53 -15.57 -0.65
CA GLU A 207 2.24 -16.06 0.56
C GLU A 207 3.53 -16.84 0.26
N LYS A 208 3.72 -17.30 -0.97
CA LYS A 208 4.89 -18.09 -1.39
C LYS A 208 5.99 -17.18 -1.93
#